data_AF-A0A3D2F401-F1
#
_entry.id   AF-A0A3D2F401-F1
#
_cell.length_a   1.000
_cell.length_b   1.000
_cell.length_c   1.000
_cell.angle_alpha   90.00
_cell.angle_beta   90.00
_cell.angle_gamma   90.00
#
_symmetry.space_group_name_H-M   'P 1'
#
loop_
_entity.id
_entity.type
_entity.pdbx_description
1 polymer ?
#
loop_
_entity_poly.entity_id
_entity_poly.type
_entity_poly.pdbx_seq_one_letter_code
_entity_poly.pdbx_strand_id
1 'polypeptide(L)'
;AEGSEANGVVRAIDFLTASNRKSFGDAVPEFDSGALNAEGKRVVVIGGGDTAMDCVRTSIRQGATSVKCLYRRDRANMPGSQREVENAEEEGVVFEWLSAPKGFVVSGDNVSGVMVQKMRLGAPDVSGRQAPEVI
;
A
#
# COMPACT_ATOMS: atom_id res chain seq x y z
N ALA A 1 -12.72 -6.59 -1.50
CA ALA A 1 -12.70 -7.18 -0.14
C ALA A 1 -13.78 -6.50 0.66
N GLU A 2 -14.38 -7.15 1.66
CA GLU A 2 -15.42 -6.50 2.48
C GLU A 2 -14.89 -5.18 3.06
N GLY A 3 -15.71 -4.12 3.01
CA GLY A 3 -15.34 -2.78 3.47
C GLY A 3 -14.43 -1.96 2.53
N SER A 4 -14.23 -2.39 1.27
CA SER A 4 -13.38 -1.65 0.31
C SER A 4 -13.91 -0.28 -0.10
N GLU A 5 -15.19 -0.02 0.10
CA GLU A 5 -15.85 1.25 -0.24
C GLU A 5 -15.79 2.28 0.90
N ALA A 6 -15.16 1.93 2.03
CA ALA A 6 -15.04 2.84 3.16
C ALA A 6 -14.12 4.03 2.85
N ASN A 7 -14.44 5.19 3.42
CA ASN A 7 -13.59 6.37 3.37
C ASN A 7 -12.19 6.06 3.92
N GLY A 8 -11.16 6.51 3.20
CA GLY A 8 -9.76 6.21 3.49
C GLY A 8 -9.21 4.98 2.76
N VAL A 9 -10.04 4.18 2.09
CA VAL A 9 -9.59 3.20 1.10
C VAL A 9 -9.53 3.90 -0.26
N VAL A 10 -8.32 4.13 -0.76
CA VAL A 10 -8.10 4.95 -1.96
C VAL A 10 -7.29 4.18 -3.01
N ARG A 11 -7.51 4.49 -4.29
CA ARG A 11 -6.72 3.90 -5.37
C ARG A 11 -5.39 4.65 -5.50
N ALA A 12 -4.34 3.91 -5.83
CA ALA A 12 -2.99 4.47 -6.01
C ALA A 12 -2.96 5.59 -7.06
N ILE A 13 -3.69 5.43 -8.17
CA ILE A 13 -3.74 6.43 -9.22
C ILE A 13 -4.28 7.77 -8.71
N ASP A 14 -5.38 7.75 -7.95
CA ASP A 14 -5.99 8.98 -7.42
C ASP A 14 -5.04 9.67 -6.42
N PHE A 15 -4.44 8.88 -5.52
CA PHE A 15 -3.49 9.37 -4.52
C PHE A 15 -2.24 9.99 -5.15
N LEU A 16 -1.60 9.30 -6.09
CA LEU A 16 -0.38 9.78 -6.75
C LEU A 16 -0.67 10.98 -7.66
N THR A 17 -1.80 10.99 -8.37
CA THR A 17 -2.22 12.15 -9.18
C THR A 17 -2.44 13.38 -8.31
N ALA A 18 -3.15 13.24 -7.17
CA ALA A 18 -3.35 14.36 -6.24
C ALA A 18 -2.02 14.88 -5.68
N SER A 19 -1.13 13.99 -5.24
CA SER A 19 0.20 14.36 -4.74
C SER A 19 1.04 15.09 -5.80
N ASN A 20 1.06 14.59 -7.04
CA ASN A 20 1.83 15.21 -8.12
C ASN A 20 1.29 16.60 -8.46
N ARG A 21 -0.03 16.73 -8.65
CA ARG A 21 -0.66 18.04 -8.93
C ARG A 21 -0.36 19.05 -7.83
N LYS A 22 -0.51 18.65 -6.55
CA LYS A 22 -0.17 19.51 -5.42
C LYS A 22 1.30 19.92 -5.43
N SER A 23 2.21 18.99 -5.75
CA SER A 23 3.65 19.27 -5.88
C SER A 23 3.98 20.25 -7.01
N PHE A 24 3.14 20.37 -8.04
CA PHE A 24 3.29 21.36 -9.11
C PHE A 24 2.63 22.71 -8.80
N GLY A 25 2.01 22.86 -7.62
CA GLY A 25 1.38 24.10 -7.18
C GLY A 25 -0.11 24.23 -7.51
N ASP A 26 -0.74 23.17 -8.03
CA ASP A 26 -2.19 23.16 -8.28
C ASP A 26 -2.98 23.25 -6.97
N ALA A 27 -4.17 23.86 -7.04
CA ALA A 27 -5.21 23.67 -6.03
C ALA A 27 -5.83 22.27 -6.20
N VAL A 28 -5.74 21.45 -5.16
CA VAL A 28 -6.25 20.06 -5.15
C VAL A 28 -7.10 19.88 -3.89
N PRO A 29 -8.42 20.14 -3.96
CA PRO A 29 -9.31 20.10 -2.81
C PRO A 29 -9.27 18.77 -2.03
N GLU A 30 -9.08 17.65 -2.72
CA GLU A 30 -8.98 16.31 -2.12
C GLU A 30 -7.70 16.12 -1.32
N PHE A 31 -6.62 16.80 -1.71
CA PHE A 31 -5.39 16.85 -0.91
C PHE A 31 -5.58 17.75 0.31
N ASP A 32 -6.13 18.95 0.10
CA ASP A 32 -6.27 19.98 1.12
C ASP A 32 -7.31 19.62 2.20
N SER A 33 -8.36 18.89 1.83
CA SER A 33 -9.34 18.29 2.77
C SER A 33 -8.79 17.10 3.55
N GLY A 34 -7.60 16.61 3.18
CA GLY A 34 -6.99 15.42 3.78
C GLY A 34 -7.46 14.11 3.18
N ALA A 35 -8.38 14.07 2.21
CA ALA A 35 -8.86 12.80 1.63
C ALA A 35 -7.74 12.01 0.91
N LEU A 36 -6.87 12.71 0.17
CA LEU A 36 -5.74 12.15 -0.59
C LEU A 36 -4.38 12.66 -0.08
N ASN A 37 -4.29 12.95 1.22
CA ASN A 37 -3.05 13.32 1.91
C ASN A 37 -2.81 12.33 3.07
N ALA A 38 -1.56 11.88 3.22
CA ALA A 38 -1.11 10.94 4.24
C ALA A 38 -0.63 11.58 5.55
N GLU A 39 -0.56 12.92 5.62
CA GLU A 39 -0.08 13.65 6.79
C GLU A 39 -0.77 13.21 8.08
N GLY A 40 0.03 12.83 9.09
CA GLY A 40 -0.47 12.42 10.40
C GLY A 40 -1.18 11.06 10.44
N LYS A 41 -1.24 10.31 9.33
CA LYS A 41 -1.97 9.03 9.25
C LYS A 41 -1.07 7.80 9.40
N ARG A 42 -1.70 6.66 9.71
CA ARG A 42 -1.07 5.33 9.58
C ARG A 42 -1.52 4.74 8.24
N VAL A 43 -0.58 4.56 7.33
CA VAL A 43 -0.88 4.15 5.95
C VAL A 43 -0.55 2.67 5.74
N VAL A 44 -1.44 1.97 5.05
CA VAL A 44 -1.22 0.61 4.56
C VAL A 44 -1.36 0.62 3.03
N VAL A 45 -0.28 0.28 2.34
CA VAL A 45 -0.26 0.11 0.88
C VAL A 45 -0.37 -1.38 0.57
N ILE A 46 -1.25 -1.76 -0.34
CA ILE A 46 -1.48 -3.15 -0.75
C ILE A 46 -0.94 -3.34 -2.16
N GLY A 47 0.18 -4.07 -2.30
CA GLY A 47 0.85 -4.27 -3.58
C GLY A 47 2.35 -4.45 -3.43
N GLY A 48 3.06 -4.68 -4.53
CA GLY A 48 4.53 -4.81 -4.51
C GLY A 48 5.22 -4.49 -5.83
N GLY A 49 4.53 -3.84 -6.77
CA GLY A 49 5.17 -3.28 -7.97
C GLY A 49 5.61 -1.84 -7.74
N ASP A 50 6.13 -1.21 -8.79
CA ASP A 50 6.64 0.18 -8.72
C ASP A 50 5.58 1.16 -8.19
N THR A 51 4.32 1.02 -8.60
CA THR A 51 3.23 1.84 -8.07
C THR A 51 3.07 1.73 -6.56
N ALA A 52 3.31 0.55 -5.97
CA ALA A 52 3.28 0.40 -4.51
C ALA A 52 4.48 1.10 -3.86
N MET A 53 5.66 1.04 -4.49
CA MET A 53 6.87 1.74 -4.02
C MET A 53 6.68 3.26 -4.05
N ASP A 54 6.08 3.78 -5.12
CA ASP A 54 5.73 5.20 -5.24
C ASP A 54 4.75 5.62 -4.14
N CYS A 55 3.72 4.81 -3.86
CA CYS A 55 2.75 5.09 -2.80
C CYS A 55 3.39 5.12 -1.42
N VAL A 56 4.24 4.14 -1.06
CA VAL A 56 4.84 4.09 0.28
C VAL A 56 5.80 5.26 0.51
N ARG A 57 6.67 5.56 -0.45
CA ARG A 57 7.65 6.66 -0.35
C ARG A 57 6.96 8.02 -0.39
N THR A 58 5.92 8.19 -1.22
CA THR A 58 5.08 9.39 -1.21
C THR A 58 4.40 9.59 0.14
N SER A 59 3.89 8.52 0.75
CA SER A 59 3.25 8.59 2.08
C SER A 59 4.23 9.04 3.16
N ILE A 60 5.47 8.55 3.14
CA ILE A 60 6.54 9.01 4.05
C ILE A 60 6.80 10.50 3.85
N ARG A 61 6.99 10.96 2.61
CA ARG A 61 7.26 12.37 2.28
C ARG A 61 6.12 13.32 2.66
N GLN A 62 4.88 12.85 2.63
CA GLN A 62 3.71 13.59 3.08
C GLN A 62 3.56 13.62 4.61
N GLY A 63 4.47 13.00 5.38
CA GLY A 63 4.45 13.06 6.84
C GLY A 63 3.52 12.02 7.49
N ALA A 64 3.35 10.85 6.87
CA ALA A 64 2.67 9.72 7.52
C ALA A 64 3.39 9.31 8.81
N THR A 65 2.63 9.00 9.86
CA THR A 65 3.16 8.53 11.16
C THR A 65 3.75 7.13 11.11
N SER A 66 3.25 6.29 10.20
CA SER A 66 3.78 4.96 9.92
C SER A 66 3.30 4.49 8.56
N VAL A 67 4.14 3.78 7.81
CA VAL A 67 3.78 3.22 6.51
C VAL A 67 4.08 1.72 6.50
N LYS A 68 3.07 0.90 6.17
CA LYS A 68 3.21 -0.54 5.96
C LYS A 68 2.91 -0.92 4.52
N CYS A 69 3.69 -1.84 3.97
CA CYS A 69 3.47 -2.43 2.65
C CYS A 69 3.04 -3.89 2.80
N LEU A 70 1.78 -4.21 2.48
CA LEU A 70 1.26 -5.57 2.44
C LEU A 70 1.51 -6.19 1.07
N TYR A 71 2.28 -7.28 1.05
CA TYR A 71 2.55 -8.01 -0.18
C TYR A 71 2.30 -9.52 -0.04
N ARG A 72 1.53 -10.08 -0.98
CA ARG A 72 1.07 -11.48 -0.93
C ARG A 72 2.13 -12.53 -1.27
N ARG A 73 3.34 -12.12 -1.67
CA ARG A 73 4.49 -13.01 -1.93
C ARG A 73 5.66 -12.60 -1.03
N ASP A 74 6.77 -13.31 -1.15
CA ASP A 74 8.02 -12.97 -0.47
C ASP A 74 8.79 -11.83 -1.20
N ARG A 75 9.89 -11.38 -0.58
CA ARG A 75 10.78 -10.33 -1.09
C ARG A 75 11.42 -10.71 -2.43
N ALA A 76 11.81 -11.98 -2.59
CA ALA A 76 12.48 -12.46 -3.80
C ALA A 76 11.55 -12.44 -5.04
N ASN A 77 10.24 -12.58 -4.82
CA ASN A 77 9.23 -12.55 -5.86
C ASN A 77 8.58 -11.17 -6.05
N MET A 78 9.11 -10.12 -5.43
CA MET A 78 8.59 -8.76 -5.59
C MET A 78 8.87 -8.22 -7.00
N PRO A 79 7.87 -7.74 -7.75
CA PRO A 79 8.06 -7.26 -9.13
C PRO A 79 8.68 -5.87 -9.20
N GLY A 80 8.59 -5.07 -8.13
CA GLY A 80 9.27 -3.78 -8.05
C GLY A 80 10.79 -3.94 -8.03
N SER A 81 11.50 -2.91 -8.47
CA SER A 81 12.96 -2.88 -8.42
C SER A 81 13.48 -3.14 -7.00
N GLN A 82 14.41 -4.08 -6.83
CA GLN A 82 15.00 -4.38 -5.51
C GLN A 82 15.61 -3.14 -4.84
N ARG A 83 16.20 -2.25 -5.64
CA ARG A 83 16.72 -0.96 -5.15
C ARG A 83 15.62 -0.06 -4.61
N GLU A 84 14.45 -0.02 -5.24
CA GLU A 84 13.32 0.78 -4.73
C GLU A 84 12.75 0.21 -3.44
N VAL A 85 12.75 -1.13 -3.29
CA VAL A 85 12.38 -1.80 -2.04
C VAL A 85 13.35 -1.44 -0.92
N GLU A 86 14.66 -1.53 -1.19
CA GLU A 86 15.71 -1.17 -0.23
C GLU A 86 15.60 0.30 0.19
N ASN A 87 15.44 1.22 -0.77
CA ASN A 87 15.23 2.64 -0.47
C ASN A 87 13.98 2.86 0.41
N ALA A 88 12.89 2.14 0.14
CA ALA A 88 11.68 2.24 0.96
C ALA A 88 11.89 1.69 2.38
N GLU A 89 12.63 0.58 2.53
CA GLU A 89 13.04 0.04 3.83
C GLU A 89 13.89 1.05 4.61
N GLU A 90 14.86 1.69 3.96
CA GLU A 90 15.72 2.75 4.54
C GLU A 90 14.94 4.00 4.94
N GLU A 91 13.90 4.38 4.17
CA GLU A 91 12.97 5.48 4.50
C GLU A 91 12.01 5.12 5.66
N GLY A 92 12.03 3.88 6.16
CA GLY A 92 11.26 3.43 7.33
C GLY A 92 9.95 2.70 7.00
N VAL A 93 9.75 2.28 5.76
CA VAL A 93 8.59 1.47 5.38
C VAL A 93 8.71 0.07 5.97
N VAL A 94 7.66 -0.40 6.63
CA VAL A 94 7.60 -1.76 7.17
C VAL A 94 6.92 -2.69 6.16
N PHE A 95 7.65 -3.69 5.67
CA PHE A 95 7.10 -4.68 4.75
C PHE A 95 6.50 -5.87 5.49
N GLU A 96 5.24 -6.14 5.18
CA GLU A 96 4.48 -7.30 5.64
C GLU A 96 4.38 -8.30 4.48
N TRP A 97 5.42 -9.13 4.36
CA TRP A 97 5.51 -10.18 3.35
C TRP A 97 4.49 -11.28 3.58
N LEU A 98 4.21 -12.05 2.52
CA LEU A 98 3.30 -13.20 2.55
C LEU A 98 1.97 -12.85 3.26
N SER A 99 1.41 -11.69 2.93
CA SER A 99 0.24 -11.12 3.58
C SER A 99 -0.70 -10.52 2.55
N ALA A 100 -2.00 -10.81 2.68
CA ALA A 100 -3.04 -10.27 1.80
C ALA A 100 -4.18 -9.68 2.63
N PRO A 101 -4.89 -8.65 2.13
CA PRO A 101 -6.09 -8.16 2.80
C PRO A 101 -7.21 -9.21 2.72
N LYS A 102 -7.75 -9.58 3.88
CA LYS A 102 -9.00 -10.36 4.00
C LYS A 102 -10.23 -9.43 3.93
N GLY A 103 -10.11 -8.24 4.51
CA GLY A 103 -11.16 -7.22 4.55
C GLY A 103 -10.70 -5.97 5.29
N PHE A 104 -11.57 -4.98 5.34
CA PHE A 104 -11.34 -3.72 6.03
C PHE A 104 -12.31 -3.59 7.20
N VAL A 105 -11.80 -3.15 8.34
CA VAL A 105 -12.62 -2.82 9.51
C VAL A 105 -13.11 -1.40 9.32
N VAL A 106 -14.43 -1.20 9.41
CA VAL A 106 -15.08 0.09 9.18
C VAL A 106 -15.72 0.58 10.48
N SER A 107 -15.48 1.85 10.82
CA SER A 107 -16.10 2.55 11.95
C SER A 107 -16.86 3.76 11.42
N GLY A 108 -18.19 3.70 11.44
CA GLY A 108 -19.03 4.64 10.69
C GLY A 108 -18.81 4.43 9.19
N ASP A 109 -18.37 5.47 8.48
CA ASP A 109 -18.03 5.40 7.05
C ASP A 109 -16.51 5.29 6.80
N ASN A 110 -15.68 5.30 7.84
CA ASN A 110 -14.22 5.37 7.70
C ASN A 110 -13.54 4.03 7.99
N VAL A 111 -12.48 3.72 7.25
CA VAL A 111 -11.61 2.58 7.58
C VAL A 111 -10.85 2.84 8.89
N SER A 112 -10.89 1.88 9.80
CA SER A 112 -10.16 1.92 11.08
C SER A 112 -9.05 0.86 11.16
N GLY A 113 -9.08 -0.13 10.26
CA GLY A 113 -8.05 -1.17 10.20
C GLY A 113 -8.17 -2.06 8.97
N VAL A 114 -7.13 -2.88 8.76
CA VAL A 114 -7.08 -3.90 7.70
C VAL A 114 -7.01 -5.27 8.37
N MET A 115 -7.96 -6.15 8.06
CA MET A 115 -7.85 -7.56 8.40
C MET A 115 -6.92 -8.23 7.41
N VAL A 116 -5.85 -8.84 7.90
CA VAL A 116 -4.82 -9.47 7.08
C VAL A 116 -4.90 -10.99 7.24
N GLN A 117 -4.80 -11.71 6.13
CA GLN A 117 -4.60 -13.16 6.12
C GLN A 117 -3.18 -13.47 5.67
N LYS A 118 -2.57 -14.49 6.29
CA LYS A 118 -1.23 -14.93 5.96
C LYS A 118 -1.26 -15.84 4.74
N MET A 119 -0.18 -15.79 3.99
CA MET A 119 -0.01 -16.50 2.73
C MET A 119 1.20 -17.43 2.84
N ARG A 120 1.26 -18.43 1.98
CA ARG A 120 2.48 -19.14 1.60
C ARG A 120 2.60 -19.17 0.09
N LEU A 121 3.80 -19.41 -0.41
CA LEU A 121 3.99 -19.79 -1.80
C LEU A 121 3.77 -21.30 -1.93
N GLY A 122 2.81 -21.70 -2.76
CA GLY A 122 2.54 -23.10 -3.09
C GLY A 122 3.65 -23.72 -3.93
N ALA A 123 3.41 -24.94 -4.42
CA ALA A 123 4.32 -25.58 -5.35
C ALA A 123 4.48 -24.74 -6.64
N PRO A 124 5.66 -24.72 -7.26
CA PRO A 124 5.85 -24.09 -8.56
C PRO A 124 5.02 -24.82 -9.62
N ASP A 125 4.37 -24.07 -10.50
CA ASP A 125 3.74 -24.61 -11.69
C ASP A 125 4.77 -24.98 -12.78
N VAL A 126 4.30 -25.42 -13.96
CA VAL A 126 5.17 -25.79 -15.10
C VAL A 126 6.04 -24.64 -15.61
N SER A 127 5.71 -23.39 -15.29
CA SER A 127 6.52 -22.20 -15.60
C SER A 127 7.52 -21.84 -14.49
N GLY A 128 7.53 -22.60 -13.39
CA GLY A 128 8.28 -22.28 -12.18
C GLY A 128 7.59 -21.25 -11.28
N ARG A 129 6.41 -20.75 -11.67
CA ARG A 129 5.71 -19.72 -10.91
C ARG A 129 4.96 -20.33 -9.74
N GLN A 130 5.24 -19.84 -8.55
CA GLN A 130 4.48 -20.24 -7.36
C GLN A 130 3.23 -19.39 -7.22
N ALA A 131 2.09 -20.03 -6.91
CA ALA A 131 0.85 -19.33 -6.58
C ALA A 131 0.81 -19.03 -5.07
N PRO A 132 0.37 -17.83 -4.65
CA PRO A 132 0.16 -17.54 -3.24
C PRO A 132 -1.13 -18.24 -2.75
N GLU A 133 -1.03 -18.99 -1.65
CA GLU A 133 -2.12 -19.72 -0.99
C GLU A 133 -2.38 -19.15 0.40
N VAL A 134 -3.65 -19.10 0.82
CA VAL A 134 -4.04 -18.66 2.18
C VAL A 134 -3.71 -19.76 3.19
N ILE A 135 -3.28 -19.37 4.39
CA ILE A 135 -3.07 -20.25 5.55
C ILE A 135 -4.03 -19.87 6.67
#